data_AF-A0A383RFM5-F1
#
_entry.id   AF-A0A383RFM5-F1
#
_cell.length_a   1.000
_cell.length_b   1.000
_cell.length_c   1.000
_cell.angle_alpha   90.00
_cell.angle_beta   90.00
_cell.angle_gamma   90.00
#
_symmetry.space_group_name_H-M   'P 1'
#
loop_
_entity.id
_entity.type
_entity.pdbx_description
1 polymer ?
#
loop_
_entity_poly.entity_id
_entity_poly.type
_entity_poly.pdbx_seq_one_letter_code
_entity_poly.pdbx_strand_id
1 'polypeptide(L)' 'MNFTKDSGLVKVWVGLVMVGTYKLEQVPKLFNLKDAVSEVINGTTQ' A
#
# COMPACT_ATOMS: atom_id res chain seq x y z
N MET A 1 -3.68 10.48 12.49
CA MET A 1 -2.47 9.66 12.22
C MET A 1 -2.52 9.28 10.76
N ASN A 2 -1.52 9.68 9.97
CA ASN A 2 -1.38 9.25 8.58
C ASN A 2 -0.46 8.03 8.52
N PHE A 3 -0.80 7.09 7.65
CA PHE A 3 0.09 6.03 7.23
C PHE A 3 1.21 6.61 6.35
N THR A 4 2.44 6.16 6.57
CA THR A 4 3.61 6.50 5.75
C THR A 4 4.19 5.23 5.18
N LYS A 5 5.10 5.34 4.20
CA LYS A 5 5.85 4.20 3.63
C LYS A 5 6.58 3.35 4.68
N ASP A 6 6.88 3.92 5.84
CA ASP A 6 7.55 3.19 6.91
C ASP A 6 6.60 2.38 7.79
N SER A 7 5.30 2.65 7.73
CA SER A 7 4.28 1.93 8.49
C SER A 7 4.29 0.43 8.16
N GLY A 8 4.33 -0.40 9.20
CA GLY A 8 4.25 -1.85 9.05
C GLY A 8 3.00 -2.29 8.27
N LEU A 9 1.87 -1.61 8.48
CA LEU A 9 0.64 -1.93 7.75
C LEU A 9 0.76 -1.63 6.25
N VAL A 10 1.39 -0.50 5.88
CA VAL A 10 1.65 -0.16 4.46
C VAL A 10 2.57 -1.20 3.82
N LYS A 11 3.66 -1.58 4.50
CA LYS A 11 4.61 -2.60 3.99
C LYS A 11 3.94 -3.96 3.76
N VAL A 12 3.10 -4.40 4.69
CA VAL A 12 2.34 -5.66 4.54
C VAL A 12 1.41 -5.59 3.33
N TRP A 13 0.63 -4.51 3.19
CA TRP A 13 -0.27 -4.35 2.05
C TRP A 13 0.48 -4.25 0.71
N VAL A 14 1.58 -3.51 0.66
CA VAL A 14 2.44 -3.43 -0.53
C VAL A 14 2.94 -4.82 -0.91
N GLY A 15 3.46 -5.60 0.05
CA GLY A 15 3.92 -6.97 -0.20
C GLY A 15 2.80 -7.88 -0.72
N LEU A 16 1.62 -7.84 -0.08
CA LEU A 16 0.44 -8.58 -0.50
C LEU A 16 -0.04 -8.24 -1.92
N VAL A 17 0.07 -6.96 -2.31
CA VAL A 17 -0.30 -6.51 -3.65
C VAL A 17 0.76 -6.88 -4.68
N MET A 18 2.06 -6.74 -4.36
CA MET A 18 3.16 -7.13 -5.24
C MET A 18 3.21 -8.64 -5.50
N VAL A 19 2.87 -9.46 -4.49
CA VAL A 19 2.74 -10.92 -4.64
C VAL A 19 1.49 -11.30 -5.46
N GLY A 20 0.56 -10.37 -5.70
CA GLY A 20 -0.68 -10.61 -6.44
C GLY A 20 -1.77 -11.31 -5.63
N THR A 21 -1.61 -11.44 -4.32
CA THR A 21 -2.65 -11.97 -3.41
C THR A 21 -3.85 -11.01 -3.35
N TYR A 22 -3.59 -9.71 -3.41
CA TYR A 22 -4.61 -8.68 -3.43
C TYR A 22 -4.35 -7.66 -4.55
N LYS A 23 -5.41 -7.05 -5.07
CA LYS A 23 -5.29 -5.88 -5.97
C LYS A 23 -5.26 -4.59 -5.17
N LEU A 24 -4.64 -3.55 -5.74
CA LEU A 24 -4.66 -2.20 -5.17
C LEU A 24 -6.10 -1.70 -4.86
N GLU A 25 -7.06 -2.14 -5.65
CA GLU A 25 -8.48 -1.81 -5.49
C GLU A 25 -9.08 -2.39 -4.19
N GLN A 26 -8.59 -3.55 -3.75
CA GLN A 26 -9.02 -4.27 -2.55
C GLN A 26 -8.40 -3.73 -1.26
N VAL A 27 -7.42 -2.82 -1.36
CA VAL A 27 -6.86 -2.14 -0.20
C VAL A 27 -7.97 -1.32 0.46
N PRO A 28 -8.24 -1.53 1.76
CA PRO A 28 -9.30 -0.82 2.45
C PRO A 28 -9.00 0.68 2.48
N LYS A 29 -10.03 1.48 2.26
CA LYS A 29 -9.93 2.95 2.33
C LYS A 29 -9.94 3.42 3.79
N LEU A 30 -8.90 3.04 4.52
CA LEU A 30 -8.68 3.39 5.92
C LEU A 30 -7.75 4.60 5.99
N PHE A 31 -8.27 5.77 6.39
CA PHE A 31 -7.52 7.03 6.35
C PHE A 31 -6.86 7.24 4.97
N ASN A 32 -5.52 7.30 4.93
CA ASN A 32 -4.71 7.41 3.71
C ASN A 32 -3.97 6.10 3.37
N LEU A 33 -4.40 4.93 3.87
CA LEU A 33 -3.71 3.66 3.65
C LEU A 33 -3.62 3.31 2.16
N LYS A 34 -4.77 3.35 1.46
CA LYS A 34 -4.84 3.04 0.02
C LYS A 34 -3.95 3.97 -0.80
N ASP A 35 -3.94 5.24 -0.45
CA ASP A 35 -3.12 6.27 -1.08
C ASP A 35 -1.63 5.98 -0.86
N ALA A 36 -1.20 5.78 0.39
CA ALA A 36 0.18 5.46 0.74
C ALA A 36 0.68 4.15 0.09
N VAL A 37 -0.16 3.10 0.06
CA VAL A 37 0.16 1.84 -0.63
C VAL A 37 0.31 2.06 -2.13
N SER A 38 -0.57 2.87 -2.74
CA SER A 38 -0.49 3.21 -4.16
C SER A 38 0.72 4.05 -4.51
N GLU A 39 1.09 5.04 -3.69
CA GLU A 39 2.30 5.84 -3.87
C GLU A 39 3.55 4.96 -3.82
N VAL A 40 3.64 4.03 -2.86
CA VAL A 40 4.79 3.13 -2.75
C VAL A 40 4.88 2.20 -3.96
N ILE A 41 3.77 1.58 -4.38
CA ILE A 41 3.78 0.66 -5.52
C ILE A 41 4.11 1.40 -6.82
N ASN A 42 3.43 2.52 -7.09
CA ASN A 42 3.68 3.31 -8.30
C ASN A 42 5.10 3.91 -8.30
N GLY A 43 5.59 4.35 -7.14
CA GLY A 43 6.94 4.90 -6.97
C GLY A 43 8.07 3.86 -7.02
N THR A 44 7.77 2.57 -6.90
CA THR A 44 8.77 1.48 -7.00
C THR A 44 9.01 1.02 -8.45
N THR A 45 8.39 1.68 -9.45
CA THR A 45 8.59 1.39 -10.88
C THR A 45 9.85 2.07 -11.47
N GLN A 46 10.95 2.19 -10.71
CA GLN A 46 12.22 2.75 -11.22
C GLN A 46 13.37 1.76 -11.07
#